data_AF-A0AAT9HNZ6-F1
#
_entry.id   AF-A0AAT9HNZ6-F1
#
_cell.length_a   1.000
_cell.length_b   1.000
_cell.length_c   1.000
_cell.angle_alpha   90.00
_cell.angle_beta   90.00
_cell.angle_gamma   90.00
#
_symmetry.space_group_name_H-M   'P 1'
#
loop_
_entity.id
_entity.type
_entity.pdbx_description
1 polymer ?
#
loop_
_entity_poly.entity_id
_entity_poly.type
_entity_poly.pdbx_seq_one_letter_code
_entity_poly.pdbx_strand_id
1 'polypeptide(L)'
;MDSERAEWTDTATEVFVAHRNLLFTVAYEMLGSAADAEDVLQETWLRWAGVDLAAVRDRRAYLVRITTRQALTRLRTLGRRKESYVGSWLPSRCSPHPTWPRTSSSPTACRWRCCW
;
A
#
# COMPACT_ATOMS: atom_id res chain seq x y z
N MET A 1 19.30 -27.98 0.98
CA MET A 1 17.85 -27.90 1.26
C MET A 1 17.29 -26.49 1.01
N ASP A 2 18.11 -25.42 1.04
CA ASP A 2 17.64 -24.06 0.73
C ASP A 2 17.52 -23.75 -0.77
N SER A 3 18.25 -24.47 -1.63
CA SER A 3 18.26 -24.27 -3.09
C SER A 3 16.92 -24.60 -3.77
N GLU A 4 16.26 -25.71 -3.43
CA GLU A 4 14.95 -26.08 -3.99
C GLU A 4 13.84 -25.09 -3.60
N ARG A 5 13.88 -24.57 -2.36
CA ARG A 5 12.94 -23.53 -1.93
C ARG A 5 13.17 -22.20 -2.67
N ALA A 6 14.42 -21.85 -2.95
CA ALA A 6 14.74 -20.64 -3.72
C ALA A 6 14.21 -20.74 -5.16
N GLU A 7 14.45 -21.87 -5.84
CA GLU A 7 13.96 -22.14 -7.20
C GLU A 7 12.43 -22.10 -7.30
N TRP A 8 11.76 -22.66 -6.28
CA TRP A 8 10.31 -22.58 -6.15
C TRP A 8 9.80 -21.15 -6.08
N THR A 9 10.39 -20.34 -5.20
CA THR A 9 9.99 -18.94 -5.03
C THR A 9 10.26 -18.11 -6.28
N ASP A 10 11.30 -18.45 -7.05
CA ASP A 10 11.60 -17.79 -8.32
C ASP A 10 10.52 -18.09 -9.36
N THR A 11 10.18 -19.37 -9.54
CA THR A 11 9.07 -19.78 -10.42
C THR A 11 7.74 -19.13 -10.01
N ALA A 12 7.44 -19.08 -8.71
CA ALA A 12 6.24 -18.40 -8.21
C ALA A 12 6.28 -16.89 -8.53
N THR A 13 7.44 -16.28 -8.39
CA THR A 13 7.66 -14.85 -8.68
C THR A 13 7.47 -14.56 -10.16
N GLU A 14 8.05 -15.36 -11.06
CA GLU A 14 7.89 -15.20 -12.51
C GLU A 14 6.41 -15.23 -12.92
N VAL A 15 5.65 -16.21 -12.42
CA VAL A 15 4.22 -16.33 -12.72
C VAL A 15 3.44 -15.12 -12.20
N PHE A 16 3.78 -14.62 -11.01
CA PHE A 16 3.13 -13.44 -10.44
C PHE A 16 3.44 -12.17 -11.25
N VAL A 17 4.72 -11.95 -11.55
CA VAL A 17 5.19 -10.78 -12.32
C VAL A 17 4.55 -10.75 -13.71
N ALA A 18 4.45 -11.90 -14.38
CA ALA A 18 3.80 -12.03 -15.68
C ALA A 18 2.33 -11.57 -15.67
N HIS A 19 1.64 -11.69 -14.53
CA HIS A 19 0.23 -11.31 -14.39
C HIS A 19 0.02 -10.01 -13.59
N ARG A 20 1.10 -9.37 -13.10
CA ARG A 20 1.02 -8.22 -12.19
C ARG A 20 0.13 -7.10 -12.73
N ASN A 21 0.29 -6.74 -14.01
CA ASN A 21 -0.51 -5.69 -14.65
C ASN A 21 -2.01 -6.05 -14.68
N LEU A 22 -2.35 -7.29 -15.03
CA LEU A 22 -3.74 -7.77 -15.01
C LEU A 22 -4.33 -7.69 -13.59
N LEU A 23 -3.59 -8.18 -12.59
CA LEU A 23 -4.06 -8.18 -11.20
C LEU A 23 -4.22 -6.76 -10.67
N PHE A 24 -3.29 -5.87 -11.01
CA PHE A 24 -3.37 -4.45 -10.67
C PHE A 24 -4.61 -3.81 -11.27
N THR A 25 -4.86 -3.99 -12.58
CA THR A 25 -6.06 -3.46 -13.23
C THR A 25 -7.33 -3.97 -12.55
N VAL A 26 -7.44 -5.28 -12.28
CA VAL A 26 -8.61 -5.85 -11.58
C VAL A 26 -8.81 -5.22 -10.20
N ALA A 27 -7.76 -5.12 -9.39
CA ALA A 27 -7.85 -4.54 -8.06
C ALA A 27 -8.18 -3.04 -8.10
N TYR A 28 -7.58 -2.30 -9.04
CA TYR A 28 -7.80 -0.88 -9.24
C TYR A 28 -9.25 -0.57 -9.65
N GLU A 29 -9.81 -1.31 -10.61
CA GLU A 29 -11.21 -1.14 -11.03
C GLU A 29 -12.19 -1.40 -9.87
N MET A 30 -11.84 -2.31 -8.95
CA MET A 30 -12.69 -2.60 -7.78
C MET A 30 -12.55 -1.56 -6.66
N LEU A 31 -11.37 -0.99 -6.46
CA LEU A 31 -11.04 -0.15 -5.31
C LEU A 31 -11.07 1.36 -5.63
N GLY A 32 -10.86 1.74 -6.89
CA GLY A 32 -10.76 3.12 -7.35
C GLY A 32 -9.51 3.88 -6.83
N SER A 33 -8.55 3.17 -6.24
CA SER A 33 -7.37 3.74 -5.59
C SER A 33 -6.13 2.92 -5.94
N ALA A 34 -5.10 3.57 -6.46
CA ALA A 34 -3.85 2.92 -6.83
C ALA A 34 -3.12 2.37 -5.59
N ALA A 35 -3.09 3.12 -4.49
CA ALA A 35 -2.48 2.68 -3.24
C ALA A 35 -3.16 1.42 -2.68
N ASP A 36 -4.50 1.40 -2.64
CA ASP A 36 -5.23 0.22 -2.16
C ASP A 36 -5.05 -0.98 -3.10
N ALA A 37 -4.92 -0.75 -4.41
CA ALA A 37 -4.64 -1.81 -5.37
C ALA A 37 -3.24 -2.41 -5.16
N GLU A 38 -2.22 -1.57 -4.94
CA GLU A 38 -0.86 -2.03 -4.63
C GLU A 38 -0.82 -2.83 -3.32
N ASP A 39 -1.48 -2.35 -2.27
CA ASP A 39 -1.62 -3.08 -0.99
C ASP A 39 -2.21 -4.48 -1.21
N VAL A 40 -3.26 -4.58 -2.03
CA VAL A 40 -3.87 -5.87 -2.38
C VAL A 40 -2.90 -6.76 -3.14
N LEU A 41 -2.08 -6.23 -4.04
CA LEU A 41 -1.08 -7.00 -4.77
C LEU A 41 0.01 -7.54 -3.84
N GLN A 42 0.46 -6.75 -2.86
CA GLN A 42 1.45 -7.19 -1.87
C GLN A 42 0.92 -8.36 -1.04
N GLU A 43 -0.29 -8.23 -0.49
CA GLU A 43 -0.94 -9.29 0.27
C GLU A 43 -1.21 -10.53 -0.59
N THR A 44 -1.55 -10.33 -1.87
CA THR A 44 -1.71 -11.43 -2.84
C THR A 44 -0.41 -12.19 -3.04
N TRP A 45 0.72 -11.48 -3.21
CA TRP A 45 2.04 -12.10 -3.37
C TRP A 45 2.42 -12.93 -2.13
N LEU A 46 2.21 -12.39 -0.92
CA LEU A 46 2.51 -13.09 0.33
C LEU A 46 1.79 -14.45 0.42
N ARG A 47 0.53 -14.50 -0.03
CA ARG A 47 -0.24 -15.74 -0.08
C ARG A 47 0.22 -16.66 -1.21
N TRP A 48 0.56 -16.10 -2.36
CA TRP A 48 0.98 -16.86 -3.53
C TRP A 48 2.35 -17.54 -3.35
N ALA A 49 3.31 -16.87 -2.71
CA ALA A 49 4.65 -17.40 -2.50
C ALA A 49 4.68 -18.71 -1.68
N GLY A 50 3.66 -18.95 -0.85
CA GLY A 50 3.51 -20.17 -0.06
C GLY A 50 2.61 -21.24 -0.68
N VAL A 51 2.02 -21.02 -1.85
CA VAL A 51 1.09 -21.97 -2.49
C VAL A 51 1.85 -22.95 -3.35
N ASP A 52 1.56 -24.25 -3.22
CA ASP A 52 1.99 -25.32 -4.12
C ASP A 52 1.46 -25.13 -5.58
N LEU A 53 2.29 -24.56 -6.46
CA LEU A 53 2.08 -24.38 -7.89
C LEU A 53 1.80 -25.68 -8.65
N ALA A 54 2.27 -26.84 -8.19
CA ALA A 54 2.02 -28.12 -8.85
C ALA A 54 0.57 -28.57 -8.67
N ALA A 55 -0.05 -28.17 -7.56
CA ALA A 55 -1.47 -28.42 -7.29
C ALA A 55 -2.41 -27.44 -8.03
N VAL A 56 -1.89 -26.33 -8.56
CA VAL A 56 -2.70 -25.29 -9.23
C VAL A 56 -2.80 -25.56 -10.73
N ARG A 57 -3.95 -26.06 -11.18
CA ARG A 57 -4.23 -26.31 -12.62
C ARG A 57 -4.17 -25.06 -13.50
N ASP A 58 -4.71 -23.93 -13.03
CA ASP A 58 -4.72 -22.66 -13.75
C ASP A 58 -4.24 -21.55 -12.83
N ARG A 59 -2.98 -21.15 -13.01
CA ARG A 59 -2.30 -20.15 -12.19
C ARG A 59 -2.90 -18.77 -12.38
N ARG A 60 -3.31 -18.40 -13.60
CA ARG A 60 -3.93 -17.11 -13.90
C ARG A 60 -5.28 -16.99 -13.22
N ALA A 61 -6.15 -17.99 -13.41
CA ALA A 61 -7.48 -17.99 -12.80
C ALA A 61 -7.39 -18.01 -11.26
N TYR A 62 -6.41 -18.72 -10.71
CA TYR A 62 -6.15 -18.73 -9.28
C TYR A 62 -5.72 -17.35 -8.77
N LEU A 63 -4.74 -16.71 -9.41
CA LEU A 63 -4.25 -15.37 -9.06
C LEU A 63 -5.38 -14.34 -9.11
N VAL A 64 -6.17 -14.31 -10.18
CA VAL A 64 -7.32 -13.40 -10.29
C VAL A 64 -8.31 -13.63 -9.14
N ARG A 65 -8.64 -14.89 -8.85
CA ARG A 65 -9.57 -15.24 -7.76
C ARG A 65 -9.06 -14.75 -6.40
N ILE A 66 -7.78 -14.93 -6.08
CA ILE A 66 -7.24 -14.48 -4.79
C ILE A 66 -7.20 -12.95 -4.73
N THR A 67 -6.79 -12.26 -5.80
CA THR A 67 -6.78 -10.78 -5.87
C THR A 67 -8.19 -10.22 -5.68
N THR A 68 -9.20 -10.76 -6.37
CA THR A 68 -10.60 -10.34 -6.20
C THR A 68 -11.08 -10.51 -4.76
N ARG A 69 -10.75 -11.64 -4.10
CA ARG A 69 -11.12 -11.87 -2.69
C ARG A 69 -10.47 -10.86 -1.75
N GLN A 70 -9.20 -10.52 -1.99
CA GLN A 70 -8.49 -9.52 -1.20
C GLN A 70 -9.05 -8.11 -1.41
N ALA A 71 -9.35 -7.72 -2.65
CA ALA A 71 -10.01 -6.45 -2.96
C ALA A 71 -11.39 -6.33 -2.27
N LEU A 72 -12.23 -7.37 -2.32
CA LEU A 72 -13.51 -7.38 -1.61
C LEU A 72 -13.35 -7.25 -0.09
N THR A 73 -12.31 -7.87 0.47
CA THR A 73 -12.01 -7.76 1.90
C THR A 73 -11.57 -6.33 2.28
N ARG A 74 -10.78 -5.69 1.42
CA ARG A 74 -10.39 -4.29 1.57
C ARG A 74 -11.60 -3.35 1.50
N LEU A 75 -12.49 -3.53 0.52
CA LEU A 75 -13.74 -2.76 0.41
C LEU A 75 -14.60 -2.84 1.67
N ARG A 76 -14.78 -4.05 2.24
CA ARG A 76 -15.52 -4.24 3.49
C ARG A 76 -14.87 -3.50 4.67
N THR A 77 -13.55 -3.44 4.71
CA THR A 77 -12.80 -2.74 5.77
C THR A 77 -12.94 -1.21 5.63
N LEU A 78 -12.90 -0.69 4.40
CA LEU A 78 -13.11 0.72 4.11
C LEU A 78 -14.54 1.18 4.44
N GLY A 79 -15.55 0.35 4.13
CA GLY A 79 -16.96 0.62 4.48
C GLY A 79 -17.16 0.77 5.99
N ARG A 80 -16.64 -0.19 6.77
CA ARG A 80 -16.71 -0.15 8.24
C ARG A 80 -16.03 1.08 8.84
N ARG A 81 -14.95 1.59 8.24
CA ARG A 81 -14.29 2.82 8.69
C ARG A 81 -15.15 4.06 8.45
N LYS A 82 -15.90 4.13 7.34
CA LYS A 82 -16.87 5.22 7.10
C LYS A 82 -18.01 5.19 8.11
N GLU A 83 -18.50 4.00 8.48
CA GLU A 83 -19.54 3.84 9.50
C GLU A 83 -19.03 4.09 10.93
N SER A 84 -17.78 3.74 11.21
CA SER A 84 -17.12 4.04 12.49
C SER A 84 -16.73 5.52 12.64
N TYR A 85 -16.94 6.34 11.60
CA TYR A 85 -16.74 7.79 11.62
C TYR A 85 -18.06 8.57 11.74
N VAL A 86 -19.08 7.98 12.37
CA VAL A 86 -20.13 8.72 13.09
C VAL A 86 -19.74 8.72 14.56
N GLY A 87 -18.72 9.52 14.88
CA GLY A 87 -18.13 9.56 16.23
C GLY A 87 -16.81 10.33 16.27
N SER A 88 -16.88 11.65 16.20
CA SER A 88 -15.91 12.66 16.71
C SER A 88 -14.46 12.17 16.99
N TRP A 89 -13.67 11.82 15.97
CA TRP A 89 -12.25 11.53 16.19
C TRP A 89 -11.32 12.59 15.61
N LEU A 90 -10.84 13.48 16.47
CA LEU A 90 -9.57 14.19 16.33
C LEU A 90 -8.95 14.33 17.73
N PRO A 91 -8.05 13.43 18.20
CA PRO A 91 -6.95 13.91 19.01
C PRO A 91 -6.06 14.69 18.06
N SER A 92 -6.26 16.00 18.12
CA SER A 92 -5.38 17.02 17.56
C SER A 92 -3.93 16.58 17.68
N ARG A 93 -3.24 16.40 16.54
CA ARG A 93 -1.79 16.59 16.51
C ARG A 93 -1.59 18.05 16.89
N CYS A 94 -1.28 18.31 18.15
CA CYS A 94 -0.86 19.64 18.57
C CYS A 94 0.35 20.01 17.72
N SER A 95 0.16 20.91 16.76
CA SER A 95 1.28 21.67 16.22
C SER A 95 1.84 22.49 17.38
N PRO A 96 3.13 22.35 17.75
CA PRO A 96 3.78 23.41 18.47
C PRO A 96 3.87 24.60 17.51
N HIS A 97 2.89 25.50 17.62
CA HIS A 97 3.05 26.83 17.08
C HIS A 97 4.26 27.47 17.80
N PRO A 98 5.24 28.02 17.08
CA PRO A 98 6.37 28.66 17.73
C PRO A 98 5.94 30.04 18.22
N THR A 99 5.82 30.20 19.54
CA THR A 99 5.69 31.54 20.13
C THR A 99 7.09 32.17 20.16
N TRP A 100 7.46 32.85 19.08
CA TRP A 100 8.60 33.76 19.10
C TRP A 100 8.20 34.99 19.94
N PRO A 101 9.00 35.41 20.94
CA PRO A 101 8.80 36.72 21.54
C PRO A 101 9.21 37.77 20.52
N ARG A 102 8.23 38.54 20.03
CA ARG A 102 8.49 39.76 19.27
C ARG A 102 8.81 40.86 20.26
N THR A 103 10.09 41.06 20.52
CA THR A 103 10.60 42.35 21.01
C THR A 103 11.56 42.91 19.98
N SER A 104 11.22 44.09 19.52
CA SER A 104 11.92 44.94 18.57
C SER A 104 13.32 45.33 19.04
N SER A 105 14.10 45.79 18.06
CA SER A 105 15.20 46.76 18.17
C SER A 105 16.62 46.17 18.18
N SER A 106 17.20 45.99 16.99
CA SER A 106 18.23 46.95 16.55
C SER A 106 18.64 46.74 15.08
N PRO A 107 19.02 47.82 14.37
CA PRO A 107 19.28 47.80 12.93
C PRO A 107 20.78 47.66 12.66
N THR A 108 21.23 46.47 12.29
CA THR A 108 22.51 46.33 11.59
C THR A 108 22.47 45.14 10.65
N ALA A 109 22.16 45.48 9.40
CA ALA A 109 22.78 44.96 8.19
C ALA A 109 23.59 43.66 8.31
N CYS A 110 22.99 42.57 7.83
CA CYS A 110 23.64 41.50 7.07
C CYS A 110 22.48 40.85 6.29
N ARG A 111 22.01 41.38 5.16
CA ARG A 111 22.65 41.43 3.83
C ARG A 111 23.33 40.10 3.49
N TRP A 112 22.62 39.29 2.70
CA TRP A 112 23.04 38.15 1.88
C TRP A 112 22.83 36.72 2.42
N ARG A 113 22.04 35.96 1.64
CA ARG A 113 22.23 34.56 1.18
C ARG A 113 22.12 33.44 2.24
N CYS A 114 21.45 32.31 2.00
CA CYS A 114 21.23 31.59 0.74
C CYS A 114 19.80 31.01 0.64
N CYS A 115 19.09 31.39 -0.42
CA CYS A 115 18.23 30.47 -1.16
C CYS A 115 19.10 29.87 -2.28
N TRP A 116 19.52 28.63 -2.09
CA TRP A 116 19.61 27.57 -3.10
C TRP A 116 19.80 26.25 -2.35
#